data_AF-A0A2S5CG86-F1
#
_entry.id   AF-A0A2S5CG86-F1
#
_cell.length_a   1.000
_cell.length_b   1.000
_cell.length_c   1.000
_cell.angle_alpha   90.00
_cell.angle_beta   90.00
_cell.angle_gamma   90.00
#
_symmetry.space_group_name_H-M   'P 1'
#
loop_
_entity.id
_entity.type
_entity.pdbx_description
1 polymer ?
#
loop_
_entity_poly.entity_id
_entity_poly.type
_entity_poly.pdbx_seq_one_letter_code
_entity_poly.pdbx_strand_id
1 'polypeptide(L)'
;MARRKQTSLIGDFLDSLLELVDIWWEAGAVMTVLFLYGGLYGLIGAMYYQPPSVLVASLLVQVQFPFVPYLFPIMCLTFAFIFGVETYRSYKRQNFY
;
A
#
# COMPACT_ATOMS: atom_id res chain seq x y z
N MET A 1 8.17 -34.61 4.51
CA MET A 1 6.99 -33.91 3.97
C MET A 1 7.47 -32.66 3.24
N ALA A 2 7.43 -32.67 1.91
CA ALA A 2 7.72 -31.49 1.09
C ALA A 2 6.64 -30.43 1.34
N ARG A 3 6.91 -29.53 2.29
CA ARG A 3 6.12 -28.34 2.54
C ARG A 3 6.24 -27.50 1.27
N ARG A 4 5.22 -27.55 0.41
CA ARG A 4 5.11 -26.67 -0.76
C ARG A 4 5.34 -25.24 -0.27
N LYS A 5 6.54 -24.70 -0.52
CA LYS A 5 6.77 -23.27 -0.66
C LYS A 5 5.85 -22.84 -1.80
N GLN A 6 4.61 -22.49 -1.50
CA GLN A 6 3.90 -21.54 -2.36
C GLN A 6 4.63 -20.22 -2.14
N THR A 7 5.73 -20.05 -2.88
CA THR A 7 6.36 -18.78 -3.16
C THR A 7 5.28 -17.91 -3.77
N SER A 8 4.65 -17.13 -2.89
CA SER A 8 3.84 -16.00 -3.31
C SER A 8 4.82 -15.08 -4.05
N LEU A 9 4.72 -14.99 -5.37
CA LEU A 9 5.47 -14.02 -6.18
C LEU A 9 5.41 -12.60 -5.59
N ILE A 10 4.30 -12.29 -4.91
CA ILE A 10 4.08 -11.04 -4.20
C ILE A 10 5.01 -10.93 -2.98
N GLY A 11 5.25 -12.02 -2.24
CA GLY A 11 6.17 -12.05 -1.10
C GLY A 11 7.62 -11.81 -1.55
N ASP A 12 8.08 -12.56 -2.57
CA ASP A 12 9.44 -12.40 -3.09
C ASP A 12 9.68 -10.98 -3.66
N PHE A 13 8.64 -10.39 -4.28
CA PHE A 13 8.69 -9.00 -4.76
C PHE A 13 8.75 -7.96 -3.64
N LEU A 14 7.94 -8.15 -2.58
CA LEU A 14 7.97 -7.27 -1.42
C LEU A 14 9.30 -7.36 -0.67
N ASP A 15 9.84 -8.56 -0.48
CA ASP A 15 11.15 -8.76 0.15
C ASP A 15 12.26 -8.09 -0.67
N SER A 16 12.24 -8.24 -1.99
CA SER A 16 13.19 -7.55 -2.88
C SER A 16 13.08 -6.02 -2.79
N LEU A 17 11.86 -5.48 -2.68
CA LEU A 17 11.65 -4.05 -2.49
C LEU A 17 12.16 -3.57 -1.14
N LEU A 18 11.95 -4.34 -0.07
CA LEU A 18 12.42 -4.00 1.27
C LEU A 18 13.95 -4.09 1.37
N GLU A 19 14.60 -5.06 0.74
CA GLU A 19 16.06 -5.10 0.63
C GLU A 19 16.62 -3.85 -0.08
N LEU A 20 15.93 -3.37 -1.12
CA LEU A 20 16.34 -2.19 -1.86
C LEU A 20 16.22 -0.91 -1.00
N VAL A 21 15.17 -0.82 -0.17
CA VAL A 21 15.00 0.24 0.84
C VAL A 21 16.11 0.19 1.89
N ASP A 22 16.55 -1.00 2.25
CA ASP A 22 17.54 -1.21 3.31
C ASP A 22 18.96 -0.79 2.88
N ILE A 23 19.23 -0.88 1.57
CA ILE A 23 20.46 -0.41 0.94
C ILE A 23 20.35 1.10 0.66
N TRP A 24 19.24 1.56 0.06
CA TRP A 24 18.99 2.97 -0.29
C TRP A 24 17.75 3.51 0.42
N TRP A 25 17.92 3.97 1.66
CA TRP A 25 16.82 4.52 2.47
C TRP A 25 16.10 5.69 1.78
N GLU A 26 16.80 6.47 0.95
CA GLU A 26 16.21 7.55 0.14
C GLU A 26 15.11 7.04 -0.80
N ALA A 27 15.32 5.87 -1.44
CA ALA A 27 14.32 5.26 -2.31
C ALA A 27 13.07 4.83 -1.53
N GLY A 28 13.25 4.30 -0.31
CA GLY A 28 12.14 3.99 0.58
C GLY A 28 11.37 5.22 1.04
N ALA A 29 12.06 6.34 1.29
CA ALA A 29 11.42 7.60 1.63
C ALA A 29 10.55 8.13 0.47
N VAL A 30 11.06 8.07 -0.76
CA VAL A 30 10.30 8.46 -1.96
C VAL A 30 9.06 7.60 -2.13
N MET A 31 9.19 6.27 -2.01
CA MET A 31 8.04 5.35 -2.11
C MET A 31 7.00 5.61 -1.02
N THR A 32 7.44 5.87 0.20
CA THR A 32 6.56 6.25 1.33
C THR A 32 5.74 7.49 1.00
N VAL A 33 6.39 8.55 0.49
CA VAL A 33 5.73 9.80 0.11
C VAL A 33 4.74 9.59 -1.04
N LEU A 34 5.09 8.79 -2.04
CA LEU A 34 4.20 8.46 -3.16
C LEU A 34 2.96 7.72 -2.70
N PHE A 35 3.11 6.70 -1.85
CA PHE A 35 1.97 5.95 -1.31
C PHE A 35 1.12 6.80 -0.36
N LEU A 36 1.72 7.69 0.42
CA LEU A 36 1.01 8.63 1.29
C LEU A 36 0.15 9.59 0.46
N TYR A 37 0.75 10.25 -0.54
CA TYR A 37 0.02 11.17 -1.42
C TYR A 37 -1.07 10.43 -2.21
N GLY A 38 -0.75 9.28 -2.81
CA GLY A 38 -1.71 8.47 -3.55
C GLY A 38 -2.87 7.97 -2.66
N GLY A 39 -2.58 7.58 -1.42
CA GLY A 39 -3.59 7.18 -0.44
C GLY A 39 -4.52 8.33 -0.04
N LEU A 40 -3.96 9.51 0.24
CA LEU A 40 -4.76 10.70 0.58
C LEU A 40 -5.61 11.18 -0.61
N TYR A 41 -5.04 11.28 -1.81
CA TYR A 41 -5.79 11.61 -3.02
C TYR A 41 -6.86 10.57 -3.33
N GLY A 42 -6.55 9.28 -3.15
CA GLY A 42 -7.51 8.19 -3.32
C GLY A 42 -8.66 8.26 -2.32
N LEU A 43 -8.40 8.65 -1.06
CA LEU A 43 -9.43 8.89 -0.04
C LEU A 43 -10.36 10.04 -0.43
N ILE A 44 -9.79 11.16 -0.88
CA ILE A 44 -10.58 12.31 -1.36
C ILE A 44 -11.41 11.87 -2.59
N GLY A 45 -10.80 11.16 -3.54
CA GLY A 45 -11.50 10.63 -4.71
C GLY A 45 -12.62 9.65 -4.36
N ALA A 46 -12.43 8.83 -3.33
CA ALA A 46 -13.45 7.90 -2.84
C ALA A 46 -14.66 8.63 -2.23
N MET A 47 -14.46 9.78 -1.56
CA MET A 47 -15.56 10.59 -1.02
C MET A 47 -16.46 11.19 -2.10
N TYR A 48 -15.88 11.53 -3.26
CA TYR A 48 -16.61 12.07 -4.41
C TYR A 48 -16.91 11.02 -5.48
N TYR A 49 -16.70 9.74 -5.19
CA TYR A 49 -16.89 8.67 -6.16
C TYR A 49 -18.37 8.54 -6.52
N GLN A 50 -18.68 8.85 -7.79
CA GLN A 50 -19.99 8.60 -8.37
C GLN A 50 -19.91 7.32 -9.21
N PRO A 51 -20.72 6.29 -8.92
CA PRO A 51 -20.70 5.05 -9.67
C PRO A 51 -21.10 5.32 -11.14
N PRO A 52 -20.32 4.81 -12.12
CA PRO A 52 -20.51 5.13 -13.54
C PRO A 52 -21.76 4.48 -14.15
N SER A 53 -22.42 3.57 -13.44
CA SER A 53 -23.65 2.93 -13.89
C SER A 53 -24.58 2.57 -12.74
N VAL A 54 -25.87 2.44 -13.06
CA VAL A 54 -26.92 2.01 -12.12
C VAL A 54 -26.64 0.62 -11.57
N LEU A 55 -26.03 -0.26 -12.36
CA LEU A 55 -25.62 -1.61 -11.95
C LEU A 55 -24.52 -1.58 -10.87
N VAL A 56 -23.52 -0.70 -11.04
CA VAL A 56 -22.44 -0.52 -10.05
C VAL A 56 -23.00 0.14 -8.78
N ALA A 57 -23.90 1.10 -8.93
CA ALA A 57 -24.60 1.73 -7.81
C ALA A 57 -25.44 0.71 -7.03
N SER A 58 -26.21 -0.15 -7.71
CA SER A 58 -27.02 -1.18 -7.05
C SER A 58 -26.14 -2.24 -6.37
N LEU A 59 -25.00 -2.62 -6.96
CA LEU A 59 -24.06 -3.54 -6.30
C LEU A 59 -23.44 -2.94 -5.03
N LEU A 60 -23.03 -1.67 -5.07
CA LEU A 60 -22.45 -1.00 -3.89
C LEU A 60 -23.50 -0.72 -2.79
N VAL A 61 -24.73 -0.37 -3.17
CA VAL A 61 -25.80 0.01 -2.24
C VAL A 61 -26.60 -1.19 -1.74
N GLN A 62 -26.93 -2.17 -2.59
CA GLN A 62 -27.75 -3.34 -2.22
C GLN A 62 -26.93 -4.48 -1.61
N VAL A 63 -25.64 -4.61 -1.92
CA VAL A 63 -24.78 -5.71 -1.41
C VAL A 63 -24.00 -5.31 -0.15
N GLN A 64 -24.31 -4.15 0.47
CA GLN A 64 -23.71 -3.71 1.74
C GLN A 64 -22.18 -3.59 1.75
N PHE A 65 -21.55 -3.25 0.62
CA PHE A 65 -20.10 -3.06 0.54
C PHE A 65 -19.69 -1.58 0.36
N PRO A 66 -20.13 -0.65 1.24
CA PRO A 66 -19.79 0.77 1.11
C PRO A 66 -18.30 1.06 1.33
N PHE A 67 -17.55 0.10 1.87
CA PHE A 67 -16.11 0.23 2.15
C PHE A 67 -15.22 -0.04 0.92
N VAL A 68 -15.75 -0.60 -0.17
CA VAL A 68 -14.96 -0.99 -1.35
C VAL A 68 -14.20 0.19 -1.98
N PRO A 69 -14.80 1.39 -2.14
CA PRO A 69 -14.06 2.56 -2.64
C PRO A 69 -12.92 3.01 -1.71
N TYR A 70 -13.03 2.70 -0.42
CA TYR A 70 -12.05 3.08 0.60
C TYR A 70 -10.93 2.04 0.77
N LEU A 71 -11.10 0.81 0.29
CA LEU A 71 -10.11 -0.27 0.44
C LEU A 71 -8.77 0.09 -0.22
N PHE A 72 -8.81 0.58 -1.45
CA PHE A 72 -7.60 0.93 -2.20
C PHE A 72 -6.77 2.02 -1.50
N PRO A 73 -7.33 3.19 -1.12
CA PRO A 73 -6.53 4.20 -0.44
C PRO A 73 -6.06 3.76 0.96
N ILE A 74 -6.84 2.95 1.68
CA ILE A 74 -6.40 2.35 2.96
C ILE A 74 -5.21 1.41 2.76
N MET A 75 -5.21 0.61 1.69
CA MET A 75 -4.07 -0.24 1.35
C MET A 75 -2.82 0.60 1.02
N CYS A 76 -2.96 1.66 0.22
CA CYS A 76 -1.85 2.58 -0.06
C CYS A 76 -1.27 3.20 1.22
N LEU A 77 -2.11 3.67 2.14
CA LEU A 77 -1.66 4.21 3.42
C LEU A 77 -0.96 3.15 4.30
N THR A 78 -1.45 1.91 4.26
CA THR A 78 -0.82 0.80 4.99
C THR A 78 0.57 0.49 4.44
N PHE A 79 0.72 0.46 3.11
CA PHE A 79 2.03 0.32 2.48
C PHE A 79 2.94 1.51 2.77
N ALA A 80 2.43 2.74 2.72
CA ALA A 80 3.19 3.93 3.12
C ALA A 80 3.74 3.79 4.54
N PHE A 81 2.92 3.29 5.47
CA PHE A 81 3.34 3.07 6.84
C PHE A 81 4.45 2.01 6.95
N ILE A 82 4.29 0.86 6.30
CA ILE A 82 5.30 -0.22 6.30
C ILE A 82 6.63 0.27 5.73
N PHE A 83 6.59 0.87 4.54
CA PHE A 83 7.79 1.42 3.89
C PHE A 83 8.42 2.55 4.72
N GLY A 84 7.61 3.39 5.36
CA GLY A 84 8.10 4.49 6.20
C GLY A 84 8.82 3.98 7.45
N VAL A 85 8.28 2.94 8.10
CA VAL A 85 8.91 2.32 9.27
C VAL A 85 10.24 1.68 8.91
N GLU A 86 10.29 0.89 7.83
CA GLU A 86 11.53 0.25 7.39
C GLU A 86 12.57 1.29 6.95
N THR A 87 12.16 2.29 6.16
CA THR A 87 13.04 3.41 5.78
C THR A 87 13.63 4.13 7.00
N TYR A 88 12.82 4.41 8.03
CA TYR A 88 13.29 5.05 9.25
C TYR A 88 14.30 4.19 10.01
N ARG A 89 14.07 2.86 10.06
CA ARG A 89 15.02 1.91 10.65
C ARG A 89 16.35 1.91 9.88
N SER A 90 16.31 1.83 8.55
CA SER A 90 17.51 1.86 7.71
C SER A 90 18.26 3.19 7.84
N TYR A 91 17.55 4.33 7.82
CA TYR A 91 18.13 5.66 8.05
C TYR A 91 18.85 5.75 9.39
N LYS A 92 18.21 5.27 10.48
CA LYS A 92 18.82 5.26 11.81
C LYS A 92 20.05 4.36 11.85
N ARG A 93 20.00 3.18 11.21
CA ARG A 93 21.13 2.25 11.12
C ARG A 93 22.33 2.84 10.37
N GLN A 94 22.10 3.67 9.35
CA GLN A 94 23.17 4.23 8.53
C GLN A 94 23.76 5.55 9.08
N ASN A 95 22.99 6.34 9.84
CA ASN A 95 23.42 7.66 10.32
C ASN A 95 23.73 7.75 11.82
N PHE A 96 23.26 6.81 12.63
CA PHE A 96 23.48 6.79 14.09
C PHE A 96 24.31 5.59 14.57
N TYR A 97 24.92 4.84 13.65
CA TYR A 97 26.07 3.96 13.89
C TYR A 97 27.30 4.60 13.26
#